data_AF-A0A1E3PC34-F1
#
_entry.id   AF-A0A1E3PC34-F1
#
_cell.length_a   1.000
_cell.length_b   1.000
_cell.length_c   1.000
_cell.angle_alpha   90.00
_cell.angle_beta   90.00
_cell.angle_gamma   90.00
#
_symmetry.space_group_name_H-M   'P 1'
#
loop_
_entity.id
_entity.type
_entity.pdbx_description
1 polymer ?
#
loop_
_entity_poly.entity_id
_entity_poly.type
_entity_poly.pdbx_seq_one_letter_code
_entity_poly.pdbx_strand_id
1 'polypeptide(L)'
;MARPDVPIPKAPRAPYPITERNVKIVAGFGRGSSELGIPTANVSTKQVSKVTTLDPGVYFGFAKVGKSDEHKITETKQRENGTDVDYKYGYGLKDGEDLNVVLPMVMSIGWNPFYGNKEKAVELHIIHEFPTTFYGASVSFNVLGYIRPELNYTTKEALIKDIQTDISIGLKTLETPEYQQYKDL
;
A
#
# COMPACT_ATOMS: atom_id res chain seq x y z
N MET A 1 -21.47 -8.18 10.44
CA MET A 1 -22.08 -8.65 9.17
C MET A 1 -21.07 -9.52 8.45
N ALA A 2 -21.51 -10.39 7.53
CA ALA A 2 -20.58 -11.15 6.69
C ALA A 2 -19.83 -10.21 5.74
N ARG A 3 -18.54 -10.48 5.50
CA ARG A 3 -17.72 -9.68 4.59
C ARG A 3 -18.14 -9.96 3.14
N PRO A 4 -18.36 -8.95 2.29
CA PRO A 4 -18.74 -9.14 0.88
C PRO A 4 -17.50 -9.40 0.01
N ASP A 5 -16.73 -10.44 0.37
CA ASP A 5 -15.51 -10.81 -0.33
C ASP A 5 -15.84 -11.38 -1.72
N VAL A 6 -15.08 -10.94 -2.73
CA VAL A 6 -15.20 -11.41 -4.12
C VAL A 6 -14.38 -12.69 -4.29
N PRO A 7 -14.90 -13.72 -4.97
CA PRO A 7 -14.13 -14.92 -5.29
C PRO A 7 -12.86 -14.59 -6.09
N ILE A 8 -11.70 -14.94 -5.53
CA ILE A 8 -10.41 -14.75 -6.20
C ILE A 8 -10.22 -15.86 -7.24
N PRO A 9 -9.92 -15.54 -8.51
CA PRO A 9 -9.67 -16.54 -9.55
C PRO A 9 -8.36 -17.31 -9.31
N LYS A 10 -8.18 -18.46 -9.98
CA LYS A 10 -6.95 -19.27 -9.86
C LYS A 10 -5.68 -18.59 -10.38
N ALA A 11 -5.82 -17.55 -11.21
CA ALA A 11 -4.74 -16.73 -11.74
C ALA A 11 -5.28 -15.31 -11.98
N PRO A 12 -4.41 -14.27 -12.00
CA PRO A 12 -4.83 -12.91 -12.33
C PRO A 12 -5.64 -12.85 -13.64
N ARG A 13 -6.69 -12.01 -13.63
CA ARG A 13 -7.54 -11.75 -14.80
C ARG A 13 -7.55 -10.25 -15.07
N ALA A 14 -7.81 -9.87 -16.32
CA ALA A 14 -7.96 -8.48 -16.69
C ALA A 14 -8.91 -7.74 -15.71
N PRO A 15 -8.51 -6.56 -15.19
CA PRO A 15 -7.40 -5.72 -15.68
C PRO A 15 -6.02 -6.03 -15.09
N TYR A 16 -5.87 -7.06 -14.24
CA TYR A 16 -4.62 -7.42 -13.60
C TYR A 16 -3.72 -8.29 -14.50
N PRO A 17 -2.38 -8.24 -14.34
CA PRO A 17 -1.63 -7.39 -13.39
C PRO A 17 -1.63 -5.92 -13.81
N ILE A 18 -1.77 -5.02 -12.84
CA ILE A 18 -1.49 -3.59 -13.02
C ILE A 18 -0.20 -3.28 -12.27
N THR A 19 0.85 -2.90 -13.00
CA THR A 19 2.16 -2.60 -12.41
C THR A 19 2.47 -1.12 -12.50
N GLU A 20 2.87 -0.53 -11.38
CA GLU A 20 3.35 0.85 -11.26
C GLU A 20 4.78 0.80 -10.70
N ARG A 21 5.72 1.60 -11.24
CA ARG A 21 7.15 1.52 -10.90
C ARG A 21 7.68 2.85 -10.39
N ASN A 22 8.58 2.78 -9.40
CA ASN A 22 9.31 3.91 -8.83
C ASN A 22 8.40 5.09 -8.40
N VAL A 23 7.23 4.77 -7.83
CA VAL A 23 6.26 5.74 -7.32
C VAL A 23 6.74 6.26 -5.97
N LYS A 24 6.61 7.56 -5.70
CA LYS A 24 7.02 8.17 -4.43
C LYS A 24 6.06 7.81 -3.32
N ILE A 25 6.62 7.37 -2.18
CA ILE A 25 5.91 7.29 -0.90
C ILE A 25 5.79 8.70 -0.32
N VAL A 26 4.56 9.11 -0.04
CA VAL A 26 4.24 10.44 0.49
C VAL A 26 3.68 10.35 1.91
N ALA A 27 3.80 11.42 2.68
CA ALA A 27 3.14 11.50 3.97
C ALA A 27 1.62 11.62 3.76
N GLY A 28 0.84 10.79 4.47
CA GLY A 28 -0.59 10.99 4.62
C GLY A 28 -0.93 12.09 5.65
N PHE A 29 -2.20 12.20 5.99
CA PHE A 29 -2.74 13.27 6.86
C PHE A 29 -2.57 13.02 8.38
N GLY A 30 -1.73 12.06 8.77
CA GLY A 30 -1.46 11.77 10.18
C GLY A 30 -2.59 11.04 10.92
N ARG A 31 -3.39 10.23 10.21
CA ARG A 31 -4.37 9.32 10.84
C ARG A 31 -3.67 7.99 11.17
N GLY A 32 -3.79 7.56 12.43
CA GLY A 32 -2.93 6.54 13.07
C GLY A 32 -3.11 5.09 12.62
N SER A 33 -2.96 4.75 11.34
CA SER A 33 -2.84 3.33 10.92
C SER A 33 -1.67 2.63 11.62
N SER A 34 -0.58 3.36 11.89
CA SER A 34 0.52 2.89 12.74
C SER A 34 0.09 2.57 14.18
N GLU A 35 -0.90 3.29 14.74
CA GLU A 35 -1.47 3.02 16.09
C GLU A 35 -2.43 1.81 16.09
N LEU A 36 -2.75 1.27 14.91
CA LEU A 36 -3.45 0.00 14.77
C LEU A 36 -2.49 -1.19 14.70
N GLY A 37 -1.17 -0.95 14.62
CA GLY A 37 -0.16 -1.97 14.33
C GLY A 37 -0.13 -2.38 12.87
N ILE A 38 -0.76 -1.62 11.97
CA ILE A 38 -0.88 -1.93 10.54
C ILE A 38 -0.47 -0.67 9.74
N PRO A 39 0.83 -0.34 9.69
CA PRO A 39 1.30 0.87 9.05
C PRO A 39 0.99 0.86 7.54
N THR A 40 0.50 1.98 7.03
CA THR A 40 0.18 2.15 5.60
C THR A 40 1.05 3.23 4.96
N ALA A 41 1.61 2.92 3.80
CA ALA A 41 2.38 3.84 2.98
C ALA A 41 1.47 4.45 1.90
N ASN A 42 1.31 5.78 1.93
CA ASN A 42 0.57 6.50 0.90
C ASN A 42 1.44 6.66 -0.36
N VAL A 43 0.87 6.44 -1.54
CA VAL A 43 1.58 6.65 -2.82
C VAL A 43 1.12 7.94 -3.50
N SER A 44 2.04 8.58 -4.25
CA SER A 44 1.69 9.79 -5.01
C SER A 44 0.76 9.46 -6.18
N THR A 45 -0.52 9.82 -6.05
CA THR A 45 -1.55 9.61 -7.09
C THR A 45 -1.27 10.38 -8.38
N LYS A 46 -0.43 11.42 -8.33
CA LYS A 46 0.04 12.16 -9.51
C LYS A 46 1.00 11.36 -10.39
N GLN A 47 1.60 10.30 -9.84
CA GLN A 47 2.58 9.46 -10.53
C GLN A 47 2.01 8.12 -10.98
N VAL A 48 0.75 7.83 -10.66
CA VAL A 48 0.06 6.59 -11.03
C VAL A 48 -1.22 6.91 -11.77
N SER A 49 -1.54 6.13 -12.79
CA SER A 49 -2.70 6.42 -13.65
C SER A 49 -3.63 5.24 -13.83
N LYS A 50 -3.12 4.00 -13.80
CA LYS A 50 -3.96 2.81 -13.99
C LYS A 50 -4.61 2.38 -12.67
N VAL A 51 -3.86 2.45 -11.58
CA VAL A 51 -4.41 2.09 -10.26
C VAL A 51 -5.55 3.03 -9.83
N THR A 52 -5.50 4.31 -10.24
CA THR A 52 -6.52 5.31 -9.91
C THR A 52 -7.79 5.19 -10.75
N THR A 53 -7.85 4.29 -11.74
CA THR A 53 -9.10 3.96 -12.44
C THR A 53 -9.86 2.82 -11.79
N LEU A 54 -9.22 2.01 -10.93
CA LEU A 54 -9.85 0.89 -10.22
C LEU A 54 -10.89 1.36 -9.20
N ASP A 55 -11.92 0.55 -8.95
CA ASP A 55 -12.93 0.87 -7.96
C ASP A 55 -12.33 1.04 -6.53
N PRO A 56 -12.99 1.80 -5.65
CA PRO A 56 -12.60 1.83 -4.25
C PRO A 56 -12.76 0.45 -3.59
N GLY A 57 -11.79 0.08 -2.75
CA GLY A 57 -11.80 -1.16 -1.99
C GLY A 57 -10.41 -1.69 -1.72
N VAL A 58 -10.35 -2.98 -1.38
CA VAL A 58 -9.13 -3.66 -0.95
C VAL A 58 -8.64 -4.62 -2.02
N TYR A 59 -7.35 -4.57 -2.28
CA TYR A 59 -6.62 -5.31 -3.30
C TYR A 59 -5.41 -6.00 -2.68
N PHE A 60 -4.77 -6.88 -3.44
CA PHE A 60 -3.51 -7.52 -3.06
C PHE A 60 -2.53 -7.60 -4.22
N GLY A 61 -1.25 -7.76 -3.89
CA GLY A 61 -0.17 -7.92 -4.86
C GLY A 61 1.19 -7.92 -4.19
N PHE A 62 2.23 -7.59 -4.95
CA PHE A 62 3.58 -7.42 -4.44
C PHE A 62 4.02 -5.97 -4.47
N ALA A 63 4.93 -5.60 -3.58
CA ALA A 63 5.62 -4.32 -3.56
C ALA A 63 7.12 -4.51 -3.33
N LYS A 64 7.91 -3.58 -3.86
CA LYS A 64 9.35 -3.47 -3.68
C LYS A 64 9.69 -2.03 -3.35
N VAL A 65 10.21 -1.78 -2.16
CA VAL A 65 10.68 -0.46 -1.74
C VAL A 65 12.10 -0.24 -2.27
N GLY A 66 12.35 0.94 -2.83
CA GLY A 66 13.66 1.39 -3.29
C GLY A 66 14.07 2.67 -2.60
N LYS A 67 15.37 2.98 -2.66
CA LYS A 67 15.86 4.31 -2.25
C LYS A 67 15.38 5.37 -3.25
N SER A 68 15.34 6.61 -2.78
CA SER A 68 15.16 7.76 -3.68
C SER A 68 16.52 8.17 -4.25
N ASP A 69 16.62 8.24 -5.58
CA ASP A 69 17.86 8.70 -6.23
C ASP A 69 18.00 10.24 -6.20
N GLU A 70 16.91 10.95 -5.92
CA GLU A 70 16.86 12.42 -5.96
C GLU A 70 17.42 13.08 -4.69
N HIS A 71 17.43 12.39 -3.54
CA HIS A 71 17.72 13.00 -2.24
C HIS A 71 18.79 12.22 -1.48
N LYS A 72 19.91 12.89 -1.17
CA LYS A 72 21.06 12.27 -0.47
C LYS A 72 21.04 12.44 1.06
N ILE A 73 20.04 13.14 1.59
CA ILE A 73 19.97 13.52 3.00
C ILE A 73 18.53 13.41 3.48
N THR A 74 18.34 13.00 4.73
CA THR A 74 17.03 13.00 5.39
C THR A 74 16.60 14.42 5.71
N GLU A 75 15.31 14.70 5.67
CA GLU A 75 14.77 16.02 6.04
C GLU A 75 13.45 15.89 6.81
N THR A 76 13.15 16.88 7.63
CA THR A 76 11.87 16.96 8.36
C THR A 76 10.99 18.02 7.69
N LYS A 77 9.74 17.64 7.35
CA LYS A 77 8.73 18.54 6.77
C LYS A 77 7.52 18.62 7.68
N GLN A 78 6.89 19.80 7.75
CA GLN A 78 5.61 19.96 8.42
C GLN A 78 4.45 19.53 7.51
N ARG A 79 3.52 18.75 8.07
CA ARG A 79 2.21 18.51 7.48
C ARG A 79 1.35 19.77 7.57
N GLU A 80 0.26 19.79 6.81
CA GLU A 80 -0.74 20.89 6.85
C GLU A 80 -1.31 21.14 8.24
N ASN A 81 -1.39 20.10 9.09
CA ASN A 81 -1.84 20.22 10.48
C ASN A 81 -0.73 20.66 11.47
N GLY A 82 0.45 21.04 10.99
CA GLY A 82 1.59 21.49 11.79
C GLY A 82 2.43 20.37 12.41
N THR A 83 2.10 19.09 12.20
CA THR A 83 2.92 17.97 12.71
C THR A 83 4.14 17.70 11.83
N ASP A 84 5.29 17.46 12.44
CA ASP A 84 6.53 17.13 11.74
C ASP A 84 6.52 15.69 11.20
N VAL A 85 7.15 15.49 10.04
CA VAL A 85 7.35 14.19 9.39
C VAL A 85 8.76 14.09 8.84
N ASP A 86 9.45 13.04 9.23
CA ASP A 86 10.77 12.72 8.71
C ASP A 86 10.69 11.99 7.37
N TYR A 87 11.22 12.63 6.34
CA TYR A 87 11.48 12.06 5.03
C TYR A 87 12.85 11.40 5.05
N LYS A 88 12.84 10.07 5.07
CA LYS A 88 14.05 9.25 5.17
C LYS A 88 14.52 8.69 3.84
N TYR A 89 13.74 8.77 2.76
CA TYR A 89 14.21 8.40 1.41
C TYR A 89 14.78 6.96 1.26
N GLY A 90 14.44 6.06 2.19
CA GLY A 90 15.00 4.70 2.27
C GLY A 90 16.32 4.60 3.07
N TYR A 91 16.80 5.69 3.68
CA TYR A 91 17.90 5.65 4.65
C TYR A 91 17.46 4.96 5.95
N GLY A 92 18.37 4.14 6.50
CA GLY A 92 18.10 3.29 7.66
C GLY A 92 17.47 1.93 7.32
N LEU A 93 17.11 1.71 6.05
CA LEU A 93 16.65 0.42 5.54
C LEU A 93 17.82 -0.39 4.94
N LYS A 94 17.76 -1.72 5.08
CA LYS A 94 18.79 -2.65 4.62
C LYS A 94 18.47 -3.21 3.23
N ASP A 95 19.47 -3.20 2.35
CA ASP A 95 19.36 -3.77 1.01
C ASP A 95 19.21 -5.30 1.04
N GLY A 96 18.31 -5.83 0.23
CA GLY A 96 17.97 -7.26 0.19
C GLY A 96 17.07 -7.75 1.34
N GLU A 97 16.70 -6.89 2.28
CA GLU A 97 15.83 -7.23 3.44
C GLU A 97 14.64 -6.28 3.56
N ASP A 98 14.88 -4.97 3.46
CA ASP A 98 13.84 -3.93 3.44
C ASP A 98 13.73 -3.27 2.06
N LEU A 99 14.88 -3.08 1.42
CA LEU A 99 15.01 -2.46 0.11
C LEU A 99 15.28 -3.52 -0.94
N ASN A 100 14.80 -3.28 -2.16
CA ASN A 100 15.06 -4.10 -3.33
C ASN A 100 14.69 -5.58 -3.17
N VAL A 101 13.83 -5.88 -2.18
CA VAL A 101 13.19 -7.18 -1.98
C VAL A 101 11.71 -7.08 -2.30
N VAL A 102 11.17 -8.13 -2.89
CA VAL A 102 9.76 -8.19 -3.30
C VAL A 102 8.95 -8.82 -2.18
N LEU A 103 8.09 -8.01 -1.58
CA LEU A 103 7.31 -8.32 -0.40
C LEU A 103 5.80 -8.35 -0.73
N PRO A 104 5.02 -9.24 -0.11
CA PRO A 104 3.58 -9.24 -0.28
C PRO A 104 2.96 -7.97 0.32
N MET A 105 1.86 -7.51 -0.26
CA MET A 105 1.12 -6.36 0.25
C MET A 105 -0.37 -6.51 0.06
N VAL A 106 -1.12 -5.79 0.89
CA VAL A 106 -2.51 -5.41 0.61
C VAL A 106 -2.58 -3.92 0.34
N MET A 107 -3.53 -3.50 -0.48
CA MET A 107 -3.69 -2.11 -0.90
C MET A 107 -5.13 -1.67 -0.69
N SER A 108 -5.31 -0.50 -0.12
CA SER A 108 -6.59 0.19 -0.03
C SER A 108 -6.65 1.30 -1.07
N ILE A 109 -7.74 1.36 -1.83
CA ILE A 109 -8.09 2.48 -2.71
C ILE A 109 -9.37 3.09 -2.14
N GLY A 110 -9.34 4.39 -1.87
CA GLY A 110 -10.50 5.13 -1.35
C GLY A 110 -10.61 6.51 -1.98
N TRP A 111 -11.71 7.21 -1.73
CA TRP A 111 -11.82 8.63 -2.13
C TRP A 111 -11.15 9.52 -1.09
N ASN A 112 -10.43 10.55 -1.56
CA ASN A 112 -9.79 11.53 -0.68
C ASN A 112 -10.78 12.66 -0.32
N PRO A 113 -11.22 12.78 0.95
CA PRO A 113 -12.18 13.81 1.36
C PRO A 113 -11.65 15.24 1.23
N PHE A 114 -10.33 15.44 1.32
CA PHE A 114 -9.71 16.75 1.28
C PHE A 114 -9.78 17.41 -0.10
N TYR A 115 -9.83 16.60 -1.16
CA TYR A 115 -10.04 17.07 -2.53
C TYR A 115 -11.51 16.99 -2.96
N GLY A 116 -12.43 17.05 -2.00
CA GLY A 116 -13.87 16.95 -2.25
C GLY A 116 -14.27 15.62 -2.89
N ASN A 117 -13.57 14.53 -2.55
CA ASN A 117 -13.76 13.19 -3.14
C ASN A 117 -13.61 13.16 -4.67
N LYS A 118 -12.80 14.05 -5.25
CA LYS A 118 -12.50 14.05 -6.69
C LYS A 118 -11.27 13.22 -7.04
N GLU A 119 -10.37 13.04 -6.07
CA GLU A 119 -9.14 12.28 -6.24
C GLU A 119 -9.19 11.04 -5.35
N LYS A 120 -8.64 9.92 -5.83
CA LYS A 120 -8.47 8.72 -5.02
C LYS A 120 -7.22 8.84 -4.16
N ALA A 121 -7.26 8.22 -2.99
CA ALA A 121 -6.10 7.89 -2.18
C ALA A 121 -5.75 6.42 -2.40
N VAL A 122 -4.45 6.11 -2.41
CA VAL A 122 -3.94 4.75 -2.56
C VAL A 122 -2.94 4.50 -1.45
N GLU A 123 -3.22 3.49 -0.63
CA GLU A 123 -2.46 3.16 0.56
C GLU A 123 -2.02 1.69 0.51
N LEU A 124 -0.71 1.45 0.67
CA LEU A 124 -0.12 0.13 0.70
C LEU A 124 0.18 -0.28 2.14
N HIS A 125 -0.29 -1.45 2.56
CA HIS A 125 0.28 -2.15 3.71
C HIS A 125 1.19 -3.25 3.19
N ILE A 126 2.50 -2.98 3.21
CA ILE A 126 3.53 -3.95 2.86
C ILE A 126 3.74 -4.86 4.07
N ILE A 127 3.61 -6.17 3.88
CA ILE A 127 3.61 -7.17 4.96
C ILE A 127 5.06 -7.50 5.31
N HIS A 128 5.69 -6.56 6.03
CA HIS A 128 7.07 -6.61 6.48
C HIS A 128 7.28 -5.64 7.65
N GLU A 129 8.09 -6.03 8.62
CA GLU A 129 8.42 -5.19 9.77
C GLU A 129 9.63 -4.30 9.45
N PHE A 130 9.36 -3.09 8.95
CA PHE A 130 10.43 -2.13 8.67
C PHE A 130 11.01 -1.53 9.97
N PRO A 131 12.34 -1.39 10.10
CA PRO A 131 12.97 -0.82 11.29
C PRO A 131 12.77 0.70 11.42
N THR A 132 12.33 1.36 10.35
CA THR A 132 12.06 2.80 10.32
C THR A 132 11.03 3.16 9.26
N THR A 133 10.40 4.33 9.39
CA THR A 133 9.64 4.96 8.31
C THR A 133 10.53 5.24 7.09
N PHE A 134 9.89 5.33 5.92
CA PHE A 134 10.57 5.50 4.64
C PHE A 134 9.85 6.51 3.73
N TYR A 135 9.27 7.57 4.30
CA TYR A 135 8.69 8.65 3.50
C TYR A 135 9.73 9.24 2.53
N GLY A 136 9.30 9.51 1.30
CA GLY A 136 10.16 9.95 0.20
C GLY A 136 10.87 8.82 -0.55
N ALA A 137 10.90 7.59 -0.02
CA ALA A 137 11.39 6.42 -0.75
C ALA A 137 10.54 6.15 -2.00
N SER A 138 11.08 5.33 -2.91
CA SER A 138 10.34 4.86 -4.08
C SER A 138 9.69 3.50 -3.79
N VAL A 139 8.59 3.20 -4.45
CA VAL A 139 7.96 1.88 -4.44
C VAL A 139 7.58 1.47 -5.85
N SER A 140 7.93 0.25 -6.23
CA SER A 140 7.35 -0.45 -7.37
C SER A 140 6.37 -1.48 -6.84
N PHE A 141 5.18 -1.59 -7.42
CA PHE A 141 4.18 -2.54 -6.97
C PHE A 141 3.33 -3.04 -8.12
N ASN A 142 2.70 -4.19 -7.93
CA ASN A 142 1.66 -4.67 -8.81
C ASN A 142 0.36 -4.96 -8.04
N VAL A 143 -0.75 -4.87 -8.76
CA VAL A 143 -2.07 -5.24 -8.27
C VAL A 143 -2.50 -6.49 -9.02
N LEU A 144 -2.79 -7.56 -8.30
CA LEU A 144 -3.05 -8.89 -8.89
C LEU A 144 -4.51 -9.35 -8.72
N GLY A 145 -5.27 -8.68 -7.85
CA GLY A 145 -6.67 -8.99 -7.64
C GLY A 145 -7.33 -8.08 -6.63
N TYR A 146 -8.66 -8.17 -6.59
CA TYR A 146 -9.54 -7.45 -5.70
C TYR A 146 -10.11 -8.41 -4.65
N ILE A 147 -10.17 -7.96 -3.39
CA ILE A 147 -10.70 -8.73 -2.27
C ILE A 147 -12.15 -8.32 -1.99
N ARG A 148 -12.40 -7.03 -1.73
CA ARG A 148 -13.71 -6.54 -1.27
C ARG A 148 -13.84 -5.02 -1.43
N PRO A 149 -15.08 -4.48 -1.43
CA PRO A 149 -15.30 -3.03 -1.38
C PRO A 149 -14.88 -2.41 -0.05
N GLU A 150 -14.86 -1.08 -0.02
CA GLU A 150 -14.76 -0.32 1.23
C GLU A 150 -15.91 -0.69 2.17
N LEU A 151 -15.59 -0.81 3.46
CA LEU A 151 -16.56 -1.13 4.51
C LEU A 151 -16.58 -0.01 5.54
N ASN A 152 -17.77 0.26 6.06
CA ASN A 152 -17.94 1.19 7.18
C ASN A 152 -17.82 0.42 8.50
N TYR A 153 -17.01 0.95 9.41
CA TYR A 153 -16.77 0.34 10.72
C TYR A 153 -17.28 1.25 11.82
N THR A 154 -17.97 0.66 12.80
CA THR A 154 -18.41 1.36 14.01
C THR A 154 -17.44 1.17 15.18
N THR A 155 -16.49 0.24 15.07
CA THR A 155 -15.46 -0.02 16.10
C THR A 155 -14.08 -0.24 15.47
N LYS A 156 -13.02 0.09 16.22
CA LYS A 156 -11.61 -0.11 15.83
C LYS A 156 -11.29 -1.60 15.68
N GLU A 157 -11.86 -2.43 16.54
CA GLU A 157 -11.64 -3.87 16.57
C GLU A 157 -12.20 -4.56 15.31
N ALA A 158 -13.37 -4.11 14.83
CA ALA A 158 -13.96 -4.63 13.60
C ALA A 158 -13.10 -4.27 12.38
N LEU A 159 -12.59 -3.03 12.32
CA LEU A 159 -11.65 -2.59 11.29
C LEU A 159 -10.38 -3.43 11.28
N ILE A 160 -9.73 -3.58 12.44
CA ILE A 160 -8.50 -4.37 12.57
C ILE A 160 -8.75 -5.82 12.13
N LYS A 161 -9.85 -6.42 12.58
CA LYS A 161 -10.20 -7.80 12.23
C LYS A 161 -10.33 -8.00 10.72
N ASP A 162 -10.99 -7.09 10.03
CA ASP A 162 -11.19 -7.21 8.59
C ASP A 162 -9.88 -6.96 7.83
N ILE A 163 -9.03 -6.02 8.27
CA ILE A 163 -7.68 -5.84 7.66
C ILE A 163 -6.82 -7.09 7.86
N GLN A 164 -6.84 -7.71 9.05
CA GLN A 164 -6.12 -8.96 9.29
C GLN A 164 -6.63 -10.09 8.40
N THR A 165 -7.93 -10.09 8.10
CA THR A 165 -8.50 -11.07 7.18
C THR A 165 -8.09 -10.77 5.73
N ASP A 166 -8.03 -9.50 5.31
CA ASP A 166 -7.50 -9.07 4.00
C ASP A 166 -6.05 -9.53 3.81
N ILE A 167 -5.19 -9.31 4.83
CA ILE A 167 -3.79 -9.76 4.85
C ILE A 167 -3.73 -11.29 4.69
N SER A 168 -4.55 -12.04 5.45
CA SER A 168 -4.57 -13.50 5.37
C SER A 168 -4.96 -14.01 3.98
N ILE A 169 -5.97 -13.38 3.35
CA ILE A 169 -6.42 -13.71 1.99
C ILE A 169 -5.31 -13.40 0.98
N GLY A 170 -4.70 -12.22 1.08
CA GLY A 170 -3.60 -11.79 0.20
C GLY A 170 -2.41 -12.75 0.27
N LEU A 171 -1.93 -13.06 1.48
CA LEU A 171 -0.79 -13.98 1.68
C LEU A 171 -1.07 -15.37 1.08
N LYS A 172 -2.18 -16.01 1.47
CA LYS A 172 -2.54 -17.34 0.98
C LYS A 172 -2.66 -17.39 -0.54
N THR A 173 -3.21 -16.33 -1.14
CA THR A 173 -3.35 -16.23 -2.59
C THR A 173 -1.99 -16.07 -3.27
N LEU A 174 -1.17 -15.15 -2.76
CA LEU A 174 0.14 -14.84 -3.33
C LEU A 174 1.09 -16.04 -3.24
N GLU A 175 0.94 -16.95 -2.29
CA GLU A 175 1.70 -18.21 -2.18
C GLU A 175 1.46 -19.19 -3.33
N THR A 176 0.37 -19.05 -4.09
CA THR A 176 0.07 -19.97 -5.19
C THR A 176 1.01 -19.77 -6.40
N PRO A 177 1.36 -20.83 -7.15
CA PRO A 177 2.29 -20.73 -8.29
C PRO A 177 1.87 -19.70 -9.34
N GLU A 178 0.57 -19.62 -9.62
CA GLU A 178 -0.01 -18.72 -10.62
C GLU A 178 0.18 -17.25 -10.25
N TYR A 179 0.31 -16.92 -8.97
CA TYR A 179 0.54 -15.55 -8.51
C TYR A 179 2.02 -15.28 -8.22
N GLN A 180 2.80 -16.27 -7.78
CA GLN A 180 4.24 -16.13 -7.50
C GLN A 180 5.07 -15.69 -8.70
N GLN A 181 4.65 -16.02 -9.92
CA GLN A 181 5.34 -15.60 -11.16
C GLN A 181 5.39 -14.07 -11.35
N TYR A 182 4.57 -13.30 -10.63
CA TYR A 182 4.52 -11.83 -10.73
C TYR A 182 5.44 -11.12 -9.72
N LYS A 183 6.47 -11.81 -9.21
CA LYS A 183 7.48 -11.19 -8.33
C LYS A 183 8.51 -10.31 -9.07
N ASP A 184 8.40 -10.12 -10.38
CA ASP A 184 9.31 -9.26 -11.15
C ASP A 184 8.83 -7.78 -11.16
N LEU A 185 9.37 -6.99 -10.22
CA LEU A 185 9.04 -5.57 -9.95
C LEU A 185 10.23 -4.63 -10.04
#